data_AF-A0A178J4R4-F1
#
_entry.id   AF-A0A178J4R4-F1
#
_cell.length_a   1.000
_cell.length_b   1.000
_cell.length_c   1.000
_cell.angle_alpha   90.00
_cell.angle_beta   90.00
_cell.angle_gamma   90.00
#
_symmetry.space_group_name_H-M   'P 1'
#
loop_
_entity.id
_entity.type
_entity.pdbx_description
1 polymer ?
#
loop_
_entity_poly.entity_id
_entity_poly.type
_entity_poly.pdbx_seq_one_letter_code
_entity_poly.pdbx_strand_id
1 'polypeptide(L)'
;MLWPDNESKVDLLNYQSISNAIVKLLRDQQRLPVSIGIHGDWGAGKSTVLSMIENSYKEDEKTVCVRFNSWLYQGLEDAQTALMQQITTDLIKNRAAIEGFKESADSFLKRVDWFKTAKTVANWGVTAFTGIPMPGTMQDLSTAIDTLTAKAGSLKQEDITEGLAELKGCIGSPKNNRVVTEVTEFREEYEKLLKAADIDRLVILVDDLDRCLPDTAIATMEAMKLFLFMPNTAFIVAADETMIEYSVRRHFPNLSEEVGGMAYTRNYLEKLIQIPFRIPPLNENETSIYLALLIAESLCSQDSNEFNRVLEHARSILKKPWAKGSITIEQFESVTGKSLLEEEKELFFMASQIAPALNLGTKGNPRQIKRFLNAFMTRLLVAESAGFKEAIKENVLIKLMLLERFNPNAYEILRLDSLSNPEGKPHSLKALEEPDSLEAQEGSNAAVPATQKLLFDVEKDDWLGNWVKIEPALSDIKLAPYFFLTREKVKFIGLAQSSELIERALKLLSGEALIVAGAQSTVEQLSSDDADKLMDLLITKIQSTSSAPKVPEYYHGAILLCKCFKDLQLKLLKGITEIPERKIGTWAVSGWERAELTEEARKELNELLKDWSESENKILAATANQQLKKDK
;
A
#
# COMPACT_ATOMS: atom_id res chain seq x y z
N MET A 1 -6.63 24.82 -7.53
CA MET A 1 -7.53 23.66 -7.29
C MET A 1 -6.82 22.70 -6.35
N LEU A 2 -7.39 22.36 -5.20
CA LEU A 2 -6.86 21.32 -4.31
C LEU A 2 -8.05 20.51 -3.80
N TRP A 3 -7.99 19.19 -3.92
CA TRP A 3 -9.07 18.30 -3.49
C TRP A 3 -8.74 17.71 -2.12
N PRO A 4 -9.66 17.79 -1.14
CA PRO A 4 -9.41 17.21 0.17
C PRO A 4 -9.31 15.67 0.08
N ASP A 5 -8.39 15.12 0.88
CA ASP A 5 -8.16 13.67 1.02
C ASP A 5 -9.00 13.10 2.17
N ASN A 6 -10.29 13.45 2.20
CA ASN A 6 -11.29 12.96 3.15
C ASN A 6 -12.49 12.35 2.42
N GLU A 7 -13.41 11.77 3.18
CA GLU A 7 -14.65 11.22 2.64
C GLU A 7 -15.43 12.29 1.87
N SER A 8 -15.79 11.98 0.63
CA SER A 8 -16.58 12.89 -0.20
C SER A 8 -18.03 12.92 0.28
N LYS A 9 -18.58 14.12 0.48
CA LYS A 9 -20.03 14.30 0.70
C LYS A 9 -20.84 14.00 -0.57
N VAL A 10 -20.23 14.20 -1.74
CA VAL A 10 -20.86 14.00 -3.04
C VAL A 10 -20.38 12.67 -3.64
N ASP A 11 -21.32 11.85 -4.09
CA ASP A 11 -21.02 10.60 -4.78
C ASP A 11 -20.64 10.84 -6.25
N LEU A 12 -19.33 10.93 -6.51
CA LEU A 12 -18.78 11.07 -7.87
C LEU A 12 -18.62 9.73 -8.60
N LEU A 13 -18.69 8.61 -7.88
CA LEU A 13 -18.30 7.28 -8.40
C LEU A 13 -19.46 6.27 -8.40
N ASN A 14 -20.69 6.74 -8.14
CA ASN A 14 -21.91 5.93 -8.09
C ASN A 14 -21.85 4.81 -7.03
N TYR A 15 -21.17 5.06 -5.91
CA TYR A 15 -21.17 4.20 -4.73
C TYR A 15 -22.57 4.05 -4.09
N GLN A 16 -23.50 4.93 -4.44
CA GLN A 16 -24.90 4.82 -4.07
C GLN A 16 -25.53 3.49 -4.49
N SER A 17 -25.03 2.85 -5.55
CA SER A 17 -25.49 1.51 -5.96
C SER A 17 -25.24 0.45 -4.88
N ILE A 18 -24.06 0.47 -4.26
CA ILE A 18 -23.65 -0.44 -3.18
C ILE A 18 -24.41 -0.10 -1.90
N SER A 19 -24.43 1.17 -1.50
CA SER A 19 -25.14 1.58 -0.27
C SER A 19 -26.65 1.29 -0.36
N ASN A 20 -27.30 1.55 -1.50
CA ASN A 20 -28.71 1.22 -1.71
C ASN A 20 -28.98 -0.29 -1.64
N ALA A 21 -28.06 -1.12 -2.16
CA ALA A 21 -28.21 -2.58 -2.09
C ALA A 21 -28.15 -3.06 -0.63
N ILE A 22 -27.20 -2.54 0.15
CA ILE A 22 -27.06 -2.84 1.58
C ILE A 22 -28.30 -2.36 2.36
N VAL A 23 -28.72 -1.12 2.17
CA VAL A 23 -29.90 -0.55 2.83
C VAL A 23 -31.16 -1.34 2.49
N LYS A 24 -31.34 -1.73 1.22
CA LYS A 24 -32.45 -2.59 0.79
C LYS A 24 -32.41 -3.96 1.47
N LEU A 25 -31.23 -4.53 1.68
CA LEU A 25 -31.07 -5.78 2.41
C LEU A 25 -31.47 -5.61 3.88
N LEU A 26 -31.05 -4.52 4.52
CA LEU A 26 -31.31 -4.25 5.93
C LEU A 26 -32.75 -3.83 6.25
N ARG A 27 -33.52 -3.35 5.27
CA ARG A 27 -34.96 -3.02 5.43
C ARG A 27 -35.79 -4.21 5.89
N ASP A 28 -35.41 -5.43 5.52
CA ASP A 28 -36.09 -6.65 5.93
C ASP A 28 -35.62 -7.09 7.33
N GLN A 29 -36.47 -6.87 8.34
CA GLN A 29 -36.16 -7.22 9.73
C GLN A 29 -35.91 -8.73 9.93
N GLN A 30 -36.46 -9.60 9.09
CA GLN A 30 -36.24 -11.05 9.20
C GLN A 30 -34.80 -11.46 8.89
N ARG A 31 -34.01 -10.54 8.30
CA ARG A 31 -32.60 -10.76 8.01
C ARG A 31 -31.68 -10.37 9.16
N LEU A 32 -32.21 -9.80 10.24
CA LEU A 32 -31.43 -9.44 11.42
C LEU A 32 -31.41 -10.59 12.43
N PRO A 33 -30.28 -10.82 13.13
CA PRO A 33 -29.01 -10.12 13.01
C PRO A 33 -28.21 -10.47 11.75
N VAL A 34 -27.47 -9.49 11.23
CA VAL A 34 -26.60 -9.69 10.06
C VAL A 34 -25.25 -9.00 10.20
N SER A 35 -24.22 -9.60 9.60
CA SER A 35 -22.90 -8.99 9.44
C SER A 35 -22.53 -8.83 7.96
N ILE A 36 -22.24 -7.60 7.56
CA ILE A 36 -21.94 -7.19 6.18
C ILE A 36 -20.51 -6.65 6.14
N GLY A 37 -19.70 -7.11 5.20
CA GLY A 37 -18.35 -6.61 4.95
C GLY A 37 -18.33 -5.67 3.76
N ILE A 38 -17.69 -4.51 3.89
CA ILE A 38 -17.37 -3.61 2.78
C ILE A 38 -15.86 -3.65 2.58
N HIS A 39 -15.45 -4.35 1.53
CA HIS A 39 -14.06 -4.62 1.19
C HIS A 39 -13.58 -3.77 0.04
N GLY A 40 -12.30 -3.43 0.06
CA GLY A 40 -11.62 -2.69 -0.99
C GLY A 40 -10.28 -2.18 -0.50
N ASP A 41 -9.39 -1.85 -1.43
CA ASP A 41 -8.07 -1.33 -1.14
C ASP A 41 -8.12 -0.05 -0.30
N TRP A 42 -7.01 0.32 0.32
CA TRP A 42 -6.91 1.59 1.01
C TRP A 42 -7.15 2.78 0.06
N GLY A 43 -8.15 3.61 0.37
CA GLY A 43 -8.55 4.73 -0.49
C GLY A 43 -9.60 4.40 -1.56
N ALA A 44 -10.16 3.18 -1.56
CA ALA A 44 -11.24 2.77 -2.47
C ALA A 44 -12.62 3.39 -2.15
N GLY A 45 -12.77 4.16 -1.07
CA GLY A 45 -14.05 4.81 -0.72
C GLY A 45 -14.96 4.07 0.27
N LYS A 46 -14.43 3.08 1.02
CA LYS A 46 -15.20 2.30 2.01
C LYS A 46 -15.95 3.19 3.03
N SER A 47 -15.25 4.14 3.65
CA SER A 47 -15.83 5.06 4.63
C SER A 47 -16.89 5.99 4.00
N THR A 48 -16.73 6.36 2.73
CA THR A 48 -17.75 7.09 1.96
C THR A 48 -19.02 6.26 1.78
N VAL A 49 -18.91 4.95 1.53
CA VAL A 49 -20.09 4.05 1.50
C VAL A 49 -20.77 3.98 2.87
N LEU A 50 -20.00 3.89 3.97
CA LEU A 50 -20.57 3.91 5.34
C LEU A 50 -21.36 5.20 5.59
N SER A 51 -20.78 6.35 5.25
CA SER A 51 -21.45 7.66 5.35
C SER A 51 -22.75 7.73 4.53
N MET A 52 -22.79 7.11 3.34
CA MET A 52 -24.03 7.02 2.55
C MET A 52 -25.10 6.15 3.21
N ILE A 53 -24.70 5.03 3.81
CA ILE A 53 -25.61 4.16 4.55
C ILE A 53 -26.17 4.90 5.77
N GLU A 54 -25.32 5.56 6.55
CA GLU A 54 -25.73 6.38 7.69
C GLU A 54 -26.74 7.45 7.28
N ASN A 55 -26.44 8.19 6.21
CA ASN A 55 -27.31 9.23 5.67
C ASN A 55 -28.68 8.70 5.23
N SER A 56 -28.76 7.45 4.74
CA SER A 56 -30.02 6.85 4.29
C SER A 56 -31.02 6.56 5.41
N TYR A 57 -30.55 6.51 6.66
CA TYR A 57 -31.37 6.27 7.86
C TYR A 57 -31.65 7.53 8.67
N LYS A 58 -31.19 8.71 8.25
CA LYS A 58 -31.40 9.97 8.99
C LYS A 58 -32.87 10.32 9.25
N GLU A 59 -33.75 9.93 8.34
CA GLU A 59 -35.19 10.18 8.44
C GLU A 59 -35.96 9.00 9.07
N ASP A 60 -35.29 7.89 9.38
CA ASP A 60 -35.90 6.70 9.98
C ASP A 60 -35.77 6.74 11.51
N GLU A 61 -36.82 7.19 12.19
CA GLU A 61 -36.84 7.28 13.65
C GLU A 61 -36.73 5.92 14.36
N LYS A 62 -36.96 4.81 13.65
CA LYS A 62 -36.87 3.46 14.23
C LYS A 62 -35.51 2.80 14.01
N THR A 63 -34.63 3.43 13.24
CA THR A 63 -33.27 2.95 13.00
C THR A 63 -32.25 3.88 13.62
N VAL A 64 -31.32 3.34 14.41
CA VAL A 64 -30.18 4.11 14.93
C VAL A 64 -28.90 3.59 14.30
N CYS A 65 -28.11 4.52 13.76
CA CYS A 65 -26.76 4.26 13.27
C CYS A 65 -25.74 4.64 14.35
N VAL A 66 -24.83 3.73 14.69
CA VAL A 66 -23.69 3.98 15.58
C VAL A 66 -22.41 3.78 14.79
N ARG A 67 -21.57 4.81 14.72
CA ARG A 67 -20.29 4.74 13.99
C ARG A 67 -19.13 4.49 14.94
N PHE A 68 -18.49 3.34 14.80
CA PHE A 68 -17.36 2.92 15.61
C PHE A 68 -16.07 2.94 14.77
N ASN A 69 -15.16 3.86 15.08
CA ASN A 69 -13.83 3.90 14.48
C ASN A 69 -12.86 3.12 15.37
N SER A 70 -12.43 1.96 14.89
CA SER A 70 -11.60 1.02 15.68
C SER A 70 -10.23 1.62 16.02
N TRP A 71 -9.68 2.44 15.12
CA TRP A 71 -8.36 3.05 15.27
C TRP A 71 -8.30 4.12 16.37
N LEU A 72 -9.38 4.86 16.61
CA LEU A 72 -9.46 5.85 17.70
C LEU A 72 -9.29 5.24 19.09
N TYR A 73 -9.57 3.94 19.22
CA TYR A 73 -9.51 3.22 20.49
C TYR A 73 -8.27 2.33 20.62
N GLN A 74 -7.31 2.48 19.71
CA GLN A 74 -6.05 1.76 19.77
C GLN A 74 -5.26 2.14 21.04
N GLY A 75 -4.92 1.12 21.83
CA GLY A 75 -4.20 1.29 23.10
C GLY A 75 -5.10 1.35 24.34
N LEU A 76 -6.43 1.35 24.19
CA LEU A 76 -7.32 1.04 25.30
C LEU A 76 -7.29 -0.46 25.58
N GLU A 77 -7.22 -0.83 26.86
CA GLU A 77 -7.08 -2.22 27.31
C GLU A 77 -8.31 -3.09 26.98
N ASP A 78 -9.44 -2.49 26.57
CA ASP A 78 -10.67 -3.23 26.24
C ASP A 78 -11.50 -2.60 25.11
N ALA A 79 -11.28 -3.08 23.88
CA ALA A 79 -12.04 -2.69 22.69
C ALA A 79 -13.54 -3.00 22.80
N GLN A 80 -13.93 -4.00 23.59
CA GLN A 80 -15.32 -4.39 23.76
C GLN A 80 -16.08 -3.37 24.59
N THR A 81 -15.46 -2.92 25.68
CA THR A 81 -16.03 -1.82 26.45
C THR A 81 -16.09 -0.55 25.61
N ALA A 82 -15.03 -0.19 24.89
CA ALA A 82 -15.04 1.03 24.07
C ALA A 82 -16.24 1.04 23.10
N LEU A 83 -16.47 -0.07 22.40
CA LEU A 83 -17.64 -0.25 21.53
C LEU A 83 -18.96 -0.07 22.32
N MET A 84 -19.05 -0.64 23.51
CA MET A 84 -20.25 -0.61 24.33
C MET A 84 -20.59 0.74 24.94
N GLN A 85 -19.57 1.42 25.44
CA GLN A 85 -19.70 2.80 25.90
C GLN A 85 -20.13 3.68 24.74
N GLN A 86 -19.58 3.47 23.54
CA GLN A 86 -19.98 4.25 22.37
C GLN A 86 -21.42 3.96 21.94
N ILE A 87 -21.82 2.69 21.82
CA ILE A 87 -23.23 2.32 21.51
C ILE A 87 -24.17 2.96 22.52
N THR A 88 -23.88 2.83 23.81
CA THR A 88 -24.75 3.38 24.87
C THR A 88 -24.76 4.90 24.83
N THR A 89 -23.62 5.55 24.62
CA THR A 89 -23.51 7.02 24.54
C THR A 89 -24.30 7.58 23.36
N ASP A 90 -24.22 6.94 22.18
CA ASP A 90 -24.93 7.40 20.99
C ASP A 90 -26.43 7.10 21.07
N LEU A 91 -26.82 5.99 21.69
CA LEU A 91 -28.22 5.74 22.06
C LEU A 91 -28.74 6.81 23.03
N ILE A 92 -27.96 7.15 24.06
CA ILE A 92 -28.29 8.22 25.03
C ILE A 92 -28.51 9.55 24.32
N LYS A 93 -27.57 9.97 23.47
CA LYS A 93 -27.70 11.24 22.71
C LYS A 93 -28.95 11.30 21.85
N ASN A 94 -29.31 10.20 21.18
CA ASN A 94 -30.43 10.17 20.24
C ASN A 94 -31.80 9.97 20.90
N ARG A 95 -31.86 9.41 22.11
CA ARG A 95 -33.11 8.95 22.73
C ARG A 95 -33.29 9.34 24.21
N ALA A 96 -32.46 10.24 24.76
CA ALA A 96 -32.54 10.71 26.16
C ALA A 96 -33.89 11.29 26.60
N ALA A 97 -34.77 11.66 25.66
CA ALA A 97 -36.10 12.19 25.92
C ALA A 97 -37.16 11.12 26.21
N ILE A 98 -36.87 9.83 25.96
CA ILE A 98 -37.82 8.73 26.19
C ILE A 98 -37.83 8.32 27.67
N GLU A 99 -39.02 8.17 28.23
CA GLU A 99 -39.23 7.81 29.63
C GLU A 99 -38.79 6.35 29.89
N GLY A 100 -38.08 6.09 30.99
CA GLY A 100 -37.53 4.76 31.33
C GLY A 100 -36.27 4.34 30.58
N PHE A 101 -35.90 5.02 29.50
CA PHE A 101 -34.70 4.69 28.72
C PHE A 101 -33.39 4.91 29.49
N LYS A 102 -33.29 5.98 30.31
CA LYS A 102 -32.09 6.25 31.13
C LYS A 102 -31.82 5.12 32.13
N GLU A 103 -32.86 4.57 32.76
CA GLU A 103 -32.72 3.46 33.71
C GLU A 103 -32.22 2.18 33.01
N SER A 104 -32.74 1.91 31.81
CA SER A 104 -32.31 0.78 30.96
C SER A 104 -30.87 0.95 30.46
N ALA A 105 -30.46 2.18 30.12
CA ALA A 105 -29.08 2.49 29.73
C ALA A 105 -28.10 2.33 30.90
N ASP A 106 -28.48 2.76 32.11
CA ASP A 106 -27.67 2.60 33.32
C ASP A 106 -27.56 1.13 33.75
N SER A 107 -28.64 0.33 33.62
CA SER A 107 -28.58 -1.12 33.91
C SER A 107 -27.65 -1.84 32.94
N PHE A 108 -27.71 -1.48 31.65
CA PHE A 108 -26.86 -2.02 30.62
C PHE A 108 -25.38 -1.68 30.84
N LEU A 109 -25.04 -0.41 31.12
CA LEU A 109 -23.66 0.01 31.40
C LEU A 109 -23.07 -0.70 32.63
N LYS A 110 -23.84 -0.86 33.71
CA LYS A 110 -23.39 -1.60 34.89
C LYS A 110 -23.02 -3.05 34.56
N ARG A 111 -23.75 -3.68 33.64
CA ARG A 111 -23.40 -5.03 33.17
C ARG A 111 -22.15 -5.05 32.29
N VAL A 112 -21.90 -4.00 31.50
CA VAL A 112 -20.64 -3.86 30.75
C VAL A 112 -19.45 -3.75 31.68
N ASP A 113 -19.57 -2.96 32.75
CA ASP A 113 -18.51 -2.82 33.76
C ASP A 113 -18.30 -4.11 34.58
N TRP A 114 -19.34 -4.91 34.78
CA TRP A 114 -19.21 -6.28 35.29
C TRP A 114 -18.43 -7.18 34.32
N PHE A 115 -18.70 -7.10 33.01
CA PHE A 115 -17.94 -7.88 32.01
C PHE A 115 -16.44 -7.55 32.01
N LYS A 116 -16.05 -6.28 32.27
CA LYS A 116 -14.64 -5.92 32.48
C LYS A 116 -14.03 -6.67 33.66
N THR A 117 -14.67 -6.57 34.82
CA THR A 117 -14.14 -7.13 36.07
C THR A 117 -14.14 -8.67 36.06
N ALA A 118 -15.12 -9.29 35.40
CA ALA A 118 -15.17 -10.73 35.18
C ALA A 118 -14.08 -11.23 34.22
N LYS A 119 -13.76 -10.48 33.16
CA LYS A 119 -12.68 -10.86 32.21
C LYS A 119 -11.28 -10.76 32.82
N THR A 120 -11.03 -9.75 33.65
CA THR A 120 -9.75 -9.62 34.37
C THR A 120 -9.55 -10.75 35.40
N VAL A 121 -10.64 -11.40 35.85
CA VAL A 121 -10.61 -12.52 36.81
C VAL A 121 -10.74 -13.89 36.13
N ALA A 122 -11.27 -13.98 34.90
CA ALA A 122 -11.60 -15.22 34.22
C ALA A 122 -10.83 -15.41 32.90
N ASN A 123 -9.51 -15.55 32.96
CA ASN A 123 -8.70 -16.01 31.82
C ASN A 123 -8.96 -17.49 31.43
N TRP A 124 -10.06 -18.09 31.90
CA TRP A 124 -10.26 -19.54 32.02
C TRP A 124 -11.66 -19.91 31.54
N GLY A 125 -11.90 -19.93 30.23
CA GLY A 125 -13.20 -20.33 29.68
C GLY A 125 -13.48 -20.03 28.19
N VAL A 126 -12.47 -19.61 27.44
CA VAL A 126 -12.62 -19.16 26.04
C VAL A 126 -13.04 -20.29 25.08
N THR A 127 -12.74 -21.55 25.41
CA THR A 127 -12.93 -22.72 24.52
C THR A 127 -14.40 -23.03 24.20
N ALA A 128 -15.34 -22.71 25.10
CA ALA A 128 -16.77 -22.99 24.88
C ALA A 128 -17.45 -21.98 23.93
N PHE A 129 -16.89 -20.77 23.79
CA PHE A 129 -17.47 -19.71 22.98
C PHE A 129 -16.76 -19.55 21.62
N THR A 130 -15.47 -19.87 21.53
CA THR A 130 -14.67 -19.63 20.31
C THR A 130 -14.49 -20.86 19.42
N GLY A 131 -14.71 -22.08 19.93
CA GLY A 131 -14.58 -23.32 19.15
C GLY A 131 -13.15 -23.64 18.68
N ILE A 132 -12.12 -23.00 19.25
CA ILE A 132 -10.71 -23.22 18.92
C ILE A 132 -10.04 -23.93 20.12
N PRO A 133 -9.36 -25.08 19.92
CA PRO A 133 -8.57 -25.70 20.97
C PRO A 133 -7.29 -24.88 21.21
N MET A 134 -7.11 -24.34 22.42
CA MET A 134 -5.84 -23.75 22.84
C MET A 134 -4.91 -24.85 23.40
N PRO A 135 -3.62 -24.88 23.02
CA PRO A 135 -2.65 -25.80 23.59
C PRO A 135 -2.08 -25.23 24.90
N GLY A 136 -2.13 -26.01 25.99
CA GLY A 136 -1.40 -25.68 27.23
C GLY A 136 -2.03 -26.26 28.50
N THR A 137 -1.37 -27.26 29.08
CA THR A 137 -1.77 -28.07 30.24
C THR A 137 -1.88 -27.32 31.57
N MET A 138 -2.68 -27.85 32.50
CA MET A 138 -2.93 -27.35 33.88
C MET A 138 -1.67 -27.08 34.75
N GLN A 139 -0.49 -27.56 34.38
CA GLN A 139 0.74 -27.42 35.16
C GLN A 139 1.26 -25.97 35.20
N ASP A 140 1.10 -25.21 34.13
CA ASP A 140 1.66 -23.85 34.02
C ASP A 140 0.94 -22.83 34.94
N LEU A 141 -0.30 -23.13 35.35
CA LEU A 141 -1.00 -22.30 36.34
C LEU A 141 -0.41 -22.43 37.74
N SER A 142 -0.02 -23.65 38.14
CA SER A 142 0.55 -23.87 39.47
C SER A 142 1.84 -23.06 39.66
N THR A 143 2.67 -23.03 38.62
CA THR A 143 3.91 -22.25 38.59
C THR A 143 3.68 -20.74 38.60
N ALA A 144 2.59 -20.25 37.99
CA ALA A 144 2.22 -18.84 38.03
C ALA A 144 1.71 -18.41 39.42
N ILE A 145 0.97 -19.29 40.11
CA ILE A 145 0.51 -19.06 41.49
C ILE A 145 1.69 -19.13 42.47
N ASP A 146 2.61 -20.07 42.28
CA ASP A 146 3.81 -20.21 43.11
C ASP A 146 4.77 -19.03 42.95
N THR A 147 4.88 -18.47 41.74
CA THR A 147 5.69 -17.25 41.51
C THR A 147 5.06 -15.98 42.05
N LEU A 148 3.72 -15.88 42.06
CA LEU A 148 3.00 -14.76 42.69
C LEU A 148 3.05 -14.85 44.22
N THR A 149 2.94 -16.05 44.80
CA THR A 149 3.09 -16.25 46.25
C THR A 149 4.53 -16.05 46.73
N ALA A 150 5.53 -16.41 45.92
CA ALA A 150 6.94 -16.12 46.21
C ALA A 150 7.27 -14.62 46.17
N LYS A 151 6.58 -13.83 45.32
CA LYS A 151 6.74 -12.37 45.25
C LYS A 151 5.94 -11.59 46.29
N ALA A 152 4.98 -12.22 46.97
CA ALA A 152 4.14 -11.59 48.00
C ALA A 152 4.74 -11.64 49.43
N GLY A 153 5.96 -12.17 49.60
CA GLY A 153 6.63 -12.31 50.90
C GLY A 153 7.06 -11.01 51.60
N SER A 154 6.66 -9.83 51.10
CA SER A 154 7.08 -8.52 51.60
C SER A 154 5.95 -7.63 52.11
N LEU A 155 4.75 -8.15 52.38
CA LEU A 155 3.62 -7.38 52.92
C LEU A 155 3.07 -8.00 54.20
N LYS A 156 2.63 -7.13 55.12
CA LYS A 156 2.22 -7.48 56.50
C LYS A 156 1.02 -8.44 56.50
N GLN A 157 1.06 -9.42 57.41
CA GLN A 157 0.11 -10.54 57.52
C GLN A 157 -1.35 -10.16 57.85
N GLU A 158 -1.64 -8.94 58.31
CA GLU A 158 -2.98 -8.54 58.77
C GLU A 158 -3.88 -8.03 57.62
N ASP A 159 -3.33 -7.34 56.61
CA ASP A 159 -4.08 -6.87 55.43
C ASP A 159 -4.40 -8.02 54.44
N ILE A 160 -3.67 -9.13 54.57
CA ILE A 160 -3.81 -10.32 53.72
C ILE A 160 -4.99 -11.19 54.18
N THR A 161 -5.35 -11.15 55.47
CA THR A 161 -6.40 -12.01 56.03
C THR A 161 -7.83 -11.55 55.70
N GLU A 162 -8.07 -10.24 55.59
CA GLU A 162 -9.38 -9.72 55.15
C GLU A 162 -9.58 -9.90 53.64
N GLY A 163 -8.56 -9.60 52.82
CA GLY A 163 -8.62 -9.83 51.37
C GLY A 163 -8.68 -11.31 50.96
N LEU A 164 -8.07 -12.22 51.73
CA LEU A 164 -8.16 -13.67 51.48
C LEU A 164 -9.48 -14.29 51.95
N ALA A 165 -10.17 -13.69 52.91
CA ALA A 165 -11.49 -14.15 53.35
C ALA A 165 -12.56 -13.86 52.28
N GLU A 166 -12.49 -12.70 51.62
CA GLU A 166 -13.33 -12.39 50.44
C GLU A 166 -12.99 -13.29 49.24
N LEU A 167 -11.71 -13.58 49.02
CA LEU A 167 -11.28 -14.46 47.92
C LEU A 167 -11.65 -15.94 48.14
N LYS A 168 -11.67 -16.44 49.39
CA LYS A 168 -12.15 -17.81 49.70
C LYS A 168 -13.66 -17.98 49.56
N GLY A 169 -14.44 -16.90 49.70
CA GLY A 169 -15.88 -16.92 49.42
C GLY A 169 -16.22 -17.16 47.94
N CYS A 170 -15.27 -16.86 47.04
CA CYS A 170 -15.45 -16.96 45.59
C CYS A 170 -14.96 -18.29 44.99
N ILE A 171 -14.16 -19.08 45.73
CA ILE A 171 -13.67 -20.39 45.29
C ILE A 171 -14.66 -21.49 45.75
N GLY A 172 -15.90 -21.37 45.27
CA GLY A 172 -16.93 -22.39 45.43
C GLY A 172 -17.22 -23.08 44.10
N SER A 173 -16.50 -24.15 43.77
CA SER A 173 -16.77 -25.17 42.72
C SER A 173 -17.07 -24.69 41.28
N PRO A 174 -16.44 -25.26 40.23
CA PRO A 174 -16.63 -24.80 38.86
C PRO A 174 -18.03 -25.22 38.37
N LYS A 175 -18.94 -24.25 38.23
CA LYS A 175 -20.16 -24.42 37.46
C LYS A 175 -20.01 -23.66 36.14
N ASN A 176 -19.78 -24.39 35.05
CA ASN A 176 -19.85 -23.91 33.67
C ASN A 176 -21.16 -23.17 33.33
N ASN A 177 -22.19 -23.24 34.19
CA ASN A 177 -23.45 -22.52 34.00
C ASN A 177 -23.33 -20.99 34.14
N ARG A 178 -22.42 -20.44 34.95
CA ARG A 178 -22.41 -18.99 35.21
C ARG A 178 -22.16 -18.16 33.95
N VAL A 179 -21.21 -18.53 33.10
CA VAL A 179 -20.86 -17.75 31.90
C VAL A 179 -21.99 -17.76 30.85
N VAL A 180 -22.70 -18.87 30.71
CA VAL A 180 -23.82 -18.99 29.75
C VAL A 180 -25.01 -18.12 30.19
N THR A 181 -25.31 -18.10 31.50
CA THR A 181 -26.40 -17.28 32.05
C THR A 181 -26.13 -15.78 31.87
N GLU A 182 -24.88 -15.35 31.98
CA GLU A 182 -24.49 -13.93 31.82
C GLU A 182 -24.67 -13.42 30.38
N VAL A 183 -24.35 -14.24 29.37
CA VAL A 183 -24.56 -13.86 27.95
C VAL A 183 -26.05 -13.77 27.62
N THR A 184 -26.88 -14.65 28.20
CA THR A 184 -28.34 -14.59 28.01
C THR A 184 -28.94 -13.37 28.71
N GLU A 185 -28.53 -13.07 29.94
CA GLU A 185 -29.01 -11.90 30.66
C GLU A 185 -28.57 -10.59 30.00
N PHE A 186 -27.36 -10.56 29.44
CA PHE A 186 -26.88 -9.45 28.65
C PHE A 186 -27.72 -9.22 27.38
N ARG A 187 -28.10 -10.29 26.68
CA ARG A 187 -29.04 -10.23 25.55
C ARG A 187 -30.40 -9.68 25.97
N GLU A 188 -30.92 -10.12 27.11
CA GLU A 188 -32.20 -9.64 27.63
C GLU A 188 -32.15 -8.15 27.98
N GLU A 189 -31.09 -7.67 28.65
CA GLU A 189 -30.94 -6.24 28.93
C GLU A 189 -30.76 -5.42 27.66
N TYR A 190 -30.04 -5.92 26.66
CA TYR A 190 -29.94 -5.26 25.37
C TYR A 190 -31.30 -5.17 24.65
N GLU A 191 -32.10 -6.24 24.67
CA GLU A 191 -33.46 -6.19 24.12
C GLU A 191 -34.34 -5.18 24.87
N LYS A 192 -34.23 -5.12 26.20
CA LYS A 192 -34.93 -4.11 27.01
C LYS A 192 -34.47 -2.71 26.64
N LEU A 193 -33.18 -2.51 26.40
CA LEU A 193 -32.60 -1.23 25.98
C LEU A 193 -33.18 -0.77 24.64
N LEU A 194 -33.20 -1.65 23.63
CA LEU A 194 -33.76 -1.32 22.30
C LEU A 194 -35.26 -1.05 22.38
N LYS A 195 -36.02 -1.87 23.12
CA LYS A 195 -37.47 -1.68 23.32
C LYS A 195 -37.77 -0.37 24.05
N ALA A 196 -37.00 -0.04 25.11
CA ALA A 196 -37.15 1.21 25.85
C ALA A 196 -36.78 2.43 25.01
N ALA A 197 -35.90 2.27 24.01
CA ALA A 197 -35.50 3.32 23.09
C ALA A 197 -36.42 3.45 21.86
N ASP A 198 -37.45 2.59 21.72
CA ASP A 198 -38.31 2.44 20.54
C ASP A 198 -37.51 2.24 19.23
N ILE A 199 -36.49 1.36 19.29
CA ILE A 199 -35.60 1.06 18.17
C ILE A 199 -35.91 -0.32 17.60
N ASP A 200 -36.31 -0.35 16.33
CA ASP A 200 -36.51 -1.59 15.57
C ASP A 200 -35.21 -2.13 14.98
N ARG A 201 -34.20 -1.27 14.78
CA ARG A 201 -32.93 -1.63 14.14
C ARG A 201 -31.76 -0.81 14.67
N LEU A 202 -30.71 -1.49 15.13
CA LEU A 202 -29.40 -0.89 15.40
C LEU A 202 -28.43 -1.23 14.27
N VAL A 203 -27.90 -0.22 13.58
CA VAL A 203 -26.86 -0.39 12.55
C VAL A 203 -25.52 0.08 13.11
N ILE A 204 -24.57 -0.83 13.26
CA ILE A 204 -23.23 -0.55 13.77
C ILE A 204 -22.27 -0.50 12.59
N LEU A 205 -21.77 0.70 12.29
CA LEU A 205 -20.83 1.00 11.21
C LEU A 205 -19.41 0.96 11.77
N VAL A 206 -18.65 -0.08 11.46
CA VAL A 206 -17.27 -0.26 11.91
C VAL A 206 -16.31 0.19 10.81
N ASP A 207 -15.43 1.14 11.13
CA ASP A 207 -14.48 1.75 10.20
C ASP A 207 -13.03 1.65 10.71
N ASP A 208 -12.08 1.81 9.80
CA ASP A 208 -10.62 1.86 10.05
C ASP A 208 -10.06 0.67 10.86
N LEU A 209 -10.69 -0.51 10.78
CA LEU A 209 -10.18 -1.73 11.41
C LEU A 209 -8.82 -2.15 10.83
N ASP A 210 -8.62 -1.91 9.53
CA ASP A 210 -7.37 -2.14 8.80
C ASP A 210 -6.23 -1.17 9.19
N ARG A 211 -6.50 -0.12 9.98
CA ARG A 211 -5.46 0.78 10.51
C ARG A 211 -4.97 0.41 11.91
N CYS A 212 -5.65 -0.51 12.57
CA CYS A 212 -5.29 -0.95 13.91
C CYS A 212 -4.00 -1.79 13.88
N LEU A 213 -3.28 -1.80 15.00
CA LEU A 213 -2.25 -2.81 15.22
C LEU A 213 -2.88 -4.22 15.18
N PRO A 214 -2.13 -5.26 14.76
CA PRO A 214 -2.66 -6.63 14.64
C PRO A 214 -3.45 -7.10 15.87
N ASP A 215 -2.88 -6.97 17.07
CA ASP A 215 -3.52 -7.43 18.31
C ASP A 215 -4.81 -6.66 18.60
N THR A 216 -4.81 -5.34 18.35
CA THR A 216 -6.00 -4.50 18.50
C THR A 216 -7.08 -4.84 17.48
N ALA A 217 -6.71 -5.12 16.23
CA ALA A 217 -7.65 -5.52 15.18
C ALA A 217 -8.35 -6.84 15.56
N ILE A 218 -7.58 -7.83 16.03
CA ILE A 218 -8.14 -9.12 16.49
C ILE A 218 -9.02 -8.94 17.72
N ALA A 219 -8.58 -8.20 18.73
CA ALA A 219 -9.37 -7.92 19.92
C ALA A 219 -10.69 -7.21 19.58
N THR A 220 -10.67 -6.27 18.61
CA THR A 220 -11.87 -5.58 18.12
C THR A 220 -12.79 -6.53 17.35
N MET A 221 -12.26 -7.41 16.50
CA MET A 221 -13.05 -8.42 15.81
C MET A 221 -13.68 -9.42 16.79
N GLU A 222 -12.96 -9.80 17.86
CA GLU A 222 -13.49 -10.63 18.94
C GLU A 222 -14.56 -9.90 19.76
N ALA A 223 -14.39 -8.59 19.98
CA ALA A 223 -15.42 -7.74 20.56
C ALA A 223 -16.72 -7.82 19.76
N MET A 224 -16.61 -7.65 18.45
CA MET A 224 -17.74 -7.66 17.54
C MET A 224 -18.47 -8.99 17.57
N LYS A 225 -17.77 -10.14 17.68
CA LYS A 225 -18.42 -11.48 17.78
C LYS A 225 -19.48 -11.58 18.86
N LEU A 226 -19.27 -10.91 20.00
CA LEU A 226 -20.27 -10.90 21.08
C LEU A 226 -21.57 -10.22 20.65
N PHE A 227 -21.47 -9.22 19.76
CA PHE A 227 -22.60 -8.42 19.27
C PHE A 227 -23.20 -8.89 17.96
N LEU A 228 -22.45 -9.64 17.14
CA LEU A 228 -22.88 -10.11 15.82
C LEU A 228 -24.18 -10.94 15.85
N PHE A 229 -24.61 -11.41 17.02
CA PHE A 229 -25.80 -12.24 17.21
C PHE A 229 -26.87 -11.59 18.09
N MET A 230 -26.79 -10.28 18.32
CA MET A 230 -27.79 -9.55 19.10
C MET A 230 -29.01 -9.26 18.23
N PRO A 231 -30.24 -9.47 18.74
CA PRO A 231 -31.45 -9.27 17.94
C PRO A 231 -31.51 -7.85 17.38
N ASN A 232 -32.17 -7.67 16.23
CA ASN A 232 -32.39 -6.37 15.59
C ASN A 232 -31.11 -5.57 15.27
N THR A 233 -29.96 -6.24 15.16
CA THR A 233 -28.66 -5.57 14.99
C THR A 233 -28.01 -5.92 13.65
N ALA A 234 -27.49 -4.92 12.95
CA ALA A 234 -26.72 -5.08 11.72
C ALA A 234 -25.31 -4.53 11.91
N PHE A 235 -24.29 -5.35 11.66
CA PHE A 235 -22.89 -4.90 11.61
C PHE A 235 -22.47 -4.65 10.18
N ILE A 236 -21.86 -3.50 9.92
CA ILE A 236 -21.28 -3.16 8.61
C ILE A 236 -19.82 -2.83 8.83
N VAL A 237 -18.93 -3.69 8.34
CA VAL A 237 -17.49 -3.63 8.61
C VAL A 237 -16.75 -3.19 7.36
N ALA A 238 -16.24 -1.96 7.37
CA ALA A 238 -15.38 -1.44 6.31
C ALA A 238 -13.92 -1.75 6.62
N ALA A 239 -13.28 -2.59 5.81
CA ALA A 239 -11.86 -2.91 5.98
C ALA A 239 -11.20 -3.47 4.71
N ASP A 240 -9.90 -3.26 4.59
CA ASP A 240 -9.06 -3.99 3.65
C ASP A 240 -8.88 -5.45 4.09
N GLU A 241 -9.33 -6.37 3.24
CA GLU A 241 -9.27 -7.82 3.48
C GLU A 241 -7.81 -8.28 3.69
N THR A 242 -6.88 -7.77 2.89
CA THR A 242 -5.46 -8.17 2.93
C THR A 242 -4.79 -7.76 4.24
N MET A 243 -5.16 -6.59 4.77
CA MET A 243 -4.61 -6.08 6.01
C MET A 243 -5.15 -6.82 7.23
N ILE A 244 -6.43 -7.22 7.19
CA ILE A 244 -6.98 -8.10 8.23
C ILE A 244 -6.31 -9.48 8.16
N GLU A 245 -6.14 -10.06 6.96
CA GLU A 245 -5.44 -11.33 6.82
C GLU A 245 -4.03 -11.28 7.42
N TYR A 246 -3.29 -10.20 7.15
CA TYR A 246 -1.98 -9.95 7.76
C TYR A 246 -2.05 -9.91 9.30
N SER A 247 -3.05 -9.22 9.84
CA SER A 247 -3.25 -9.07 11.28
C SER A 247 -3.53 -10.41 11.97
N VAL A 248 -4.37 -11.25 11.36
CA VAL A 248 -4.67 -12.60 11.84
C VAL A 248 -3.42 -13.48 11.83
N ARG A 249 -2.65 -13.47 10.73
CA ARG A 249 -1.43 -14.29 10.64
C ARG A 249 -0.39 -13.90 11.68
N ARG A 250 -0.23 -12.61 11.95
CA ARG A 250 0.72 -12.12 12.94
C ARG A 250 0.31 -12.46 14.38
N HIS A 251 -0.99 -12.45 14.67
CA HIS A 251 -1.51 -12.83 15.98
C HIS A 251 -1.42 -14.34 16.25
N PHE A 252 -1.46 -15.18 15.21
CA PHE A 252 -1.35 -16.64 15.31
C PHE A 252 -0.13 -17.19 14.54
N PRO A 253 1.10 -16.93 15.01
CA PRO A 253 2.33 -17.25 14.27
C PRO A 253 2.60 -18.75 14.11
N ASN A 254 2.02 -19.59 14.97
CA ASN A 254 2.25 -21.05 14.99
C ASN A 254 1.23 -21.85 14.17
N LEU A 255 0.47 -21.21 13.27
CA LEU A 255 -0.37 -21.93 12.30
C LEU A 255 0.56 -22.60 11.27
N SER A 256 0.81 -23.90 11.43
CA SER A 256 1.61 -24.70 10.50
C SER A 256 1.12 -24.51 9.06
N GLU A 257 2.03 -24.19 8.13
CA GLU A 257 1.72 -24.11 6.70
C GLU A 257 1.09 -25.41 6.15
N GLU A 258 1.43 -26.56 6.76
CA GLU A 258 0.91 -27.89 6.42
C GLU A 258 -0.60 -28.08 6.69
N VAL A 259 -1.23 -27.24 7.51
CA VAL A 259 -2.67 -27.34 7.85
C VAL A 259 -3.52 -26.28 7.12
N GLY A 260 -2.92 -25.55 6.18
CA GLY A 260 -3.65 -24.53 5.41
C GLY A 260 -3.87 -23.25 6.21
N GLY A 261 -2.80 -22.62 6.70
CA GLY A 261 -2.86 -21.33 7.39
C GLY A 261 -3.64 -20.26 6.62
N MET A 262 -3.53 -20.23 5.28
CA MET A 262 -4.35 -19.38 4.40
C MET A 262 -5.86 -19.67 4.52
N ALA A 263 -6.24 -20.94 4.62
CA ALA A 263 -7.62 -21.35 4.78
C ALA A 263 -8.15 -20.95 6.15
N TYR A 264 -7.36 -21.11 7.22
CA TYR A 264 -7.75 -20.66 8.56
C TYR A 264 -7.98 -19.14 8.63
N THR A 265 -7.09 -18.35 8.03
CA THR A 265 -7.23 -16.89 7.99
C THR A 265 -8.48 -16.43 7.23
N ARG A 266 -8.76 -17.02 6.06
CA ARG A 266 -10.01 -16.74 5.32
C ARG A 266 -11.25 -17.19 6.08
N ASN A 267 -11.21 -18.37 6.69
CA ASN A 267 -12.29 -18.89 7.53
C ASN A 267 -12.56 -17.97 8.73
N TYR A 268 -11.55 -17.24 9.24
CA TYR A 268 -11.75 -16.30 10.34
C TYR A 268 -12.63 -15.10 9.92
N LEU A 269 -12.40 -14.56 8.72
CA LEU A 269 -13.19 -13.49 8.13
C LEU A 269 -14.59 -13.97 7.72
N GLU A 270 -14.70 -15.14 7.08
CA GLU A 270 -15.99 -15.71 6.66
C GLU A 270 -16.92 -15.99 7.85
N LYS A 271 -16.38 -16.35 9.02
CA LYS A 271 -17.17 -16.54 10.25
C LYS A 271 -17.73 -15.23 10.82
N LEU A 272 -17.08 -14.11 10.52
CA LEU A 272 -17.45 -12.79 11.01
C LEU A 272 -18.34 -12.03 10.04
N ILE A 273 -18.09 -12.18 8.74
CA ILE A 273 -18.74 -11.45 7.66
C ILE A 273 -19.62 -12.44 6.90
N GLN A 274 -20.93 -12.31 7.06
CA GLN A 274 -21.89 -13.19 6.39
C GLN A 274 -22.11 -12.77 4.93
N ILE A 275 -22.07 -11.46 4.66
CA ILE A 275 -22.35 -10.90 3.33
C ILE A 275 -21.21 -9.95 2.92
N PRO A 276 -20.30 -10.37 2.04
CA PRO A 276 -19.23 -9.52 1.55
C PRO A 276 -19.68 -8.68 0.34
N PHE A 277 -19.47 -7.37 0.41
CA PHE A 277 -19.52 -6.43 -0.70
C PHE A 277 -18.11 -5.95 -1.01
N ARG A 278 -17.70 -6.01 -2.28
CA ARG A 278 -16.40 -5.49 -2.73
C ARG A 278 -16.62 -4.22 -3.56
N ILE A 279 -15.92 -3.16 -3.19
CA ILE A 279 -15.85 -1.94 -4.01
C ILE A 279 -14.83 -2.21 -5.12
N PRO A 280 -15.25 -2.23 -6.39
CA PRO A 280 -14.33 -2.44 -7.51
C PRO A 280 -13.39 -1.24 -7.68
N PRO A 281 -12.13 -1.46 -8.09
CA PRO A 281 -11.28 -0.37 -8.56
C PRO A 281 -11.89 0.27 -9.81
N LEU A 282 -11.59 1.54 -10.05
CA LEU A 282 -12.07 2.24 -11.23
C LEU A 282 -11.46 1.64 -12.49
N ASN A 283 -12.29 1.42 -13.51
CA ASN A 283 -11.79 1.16 -14.85
C ASN A 283 -11.35 2.46 -15.56
N GLU A 284 -10.80 2.34 -16.77
CA GLU A 284 -10.33 3.47 -17.57
C GLU A 284 -11.44 4.51 -17.82
N ASN A 285 -12.63 4.07 -18.23
CA ASN A 285 -13.76 4.97 -18.51
C ASN A 285 -14.22 5.69 -17.23
N GLU A 286 -14.34 4.96 -16.13
CA GLU A 286 -14.70 5.52 -14.82
C GLU A 286 -13.65 6.52 -14.32
N THR A 287 -12.37 6.25 -14.60
CA THR A 287 -11.27 7.18 -14.30
C THR A 287 -11.40 8.46 -15.10
N SER A 288 -11.68 8.38 -16.40
CA SER A 288 -11.92 9.55 -17.25
C SER A 288 -13.12 10.38 -16.78
N ILE A 289 -14.24 9.72 -16.45
CA ILE A 289 -15.43 10.37 -15.89
C ILE A 289 -15.10 11.03 -14.55
N TYR A 290 -14.34 10.34 -13.69
CA TYR A 290 -13.94 10.85 -12.39
C TYR A 290 -13.06 12.10 -12.50
N LEU A 291 -12.05 12.08 -13.39
CA LEU A 291 -11.21 13.25 -13.66
C LEU A 291 -12.04 14.43 -14.19
N ALA A 292 -12.95 14.17 -15.13
CA ALA A 292 -13.86 15.20 -15.66
C ALA A 292 -14.77 15.78 -14.56
N LEU A 293 -15.27 14.95 -13.64
CA LEU A 293 -16.05 15.41 -12.48
C LEU A 293 -15.21 16.23 -11.50
N LEU A 294 -13.96 15.87 -11.25
CA LEU A 294 -13.06 16.67 -10.38
C LEU A 294 -12.75 18.04 -10.98
N ILE A 295 -12.60 18.12 -12.30
CA ILE A 295 -12.45 19.40 -13.02
C ILE A 295 -13.76 20.19 -12.94
N ALA A 296 -14.89 19.58 -13.29
CA ALA A 296 -16.21 20.21 -13.23
C ALA A 296 -16.52 20.77 -11.83
N GLU A 297 -16.18 20.01 -10.78
CA GLU A 297 -16.31 20.42 -9.39
C GLU A 297 -15.52 21.71 -9.10
N SER A 298 -14.32 21.82 -9.65
CA SER A 298 -13.49 23.00 -9.47
C SER A 298 -13.92 24.20 -10.33
N LEU A 299 -14.59 23.99 -11.46
CA LEU A 299 -15.04 25.07 -12.36
C LEU A 299 -16.40 25.64 -11.97
N CYS A 300 -17.31 24.80 -11.49
CA CYS A 300 -18.69 25.16 -11.18
C CYS A 300 -18.96 25.34 -9.68
N SER A 301 -18.07 24.88 -8.80
CA SER A 301 -18.30 24.70 -7.34
C SER A 301 -19.28 23.57 -7.03
N GLN A 302 -19.04 22.84 -5.93
CA GLN A 302 -19.80 21.64 -5.51
C GLN A 302 -21.31 21.86 -5.36
N ASP A 303 -21.74 23.02 -4.87
CA ASP A 303 -23.15 23.29 -4.54
C ASP A 303 -23.92 23.94 -5.70
N SER A 304 -23.32 24.06 -6.88
CA SER A 304 -23.95 24.70 -8.04
C SER A 304 -24.97 23.81 -8.75
N ASN A 305 -25.98 24.43 -9.36
CA ASN A 305 -26.96 23.71 -10.17
C ASN A 305 -26.31 23.12 -11.42
N GLU A 306 -25.31 23.81 -11.97
CA GLU A 306 -24.51 23.42 -13.11
C GLU A 306 -23.76 22.11 -12.81
N PHE A 307 -23.06 22.04 -11.67
CA PHE A 307 -22.36 20.82 -11.26
C PHE A 307 -23.31 19.65 -11.02
N ASN A 308 -24.46 19.90 -10.38
CA ASN A 308 -25.48 18.87 -10.17
C ASN A 308 -25.99 18.27 -11.49
N ARG A 309 -26.20 19.08 -12.53
CA ARG A 309 -26.58 18.58 -13.87
C ARG A 309 -25.50 17.70 -14.49
N VAL A 310 -24.22 18.11 -14.38
CA VAL A 310 -23.09 17.31 -14.85
C VAL A 310 -23.00 15.98 -14.09
N LEU A 311 -23.20 16.02 -12.77
CA LEU A 311 -23.20 14.84 -11.91
C LEU A 311 -24.33 13.87 -12.27
N GLU A 312 -25.54 14.36 -12.53
CA GLU A 312 -26.66 13.54 -13.01
C GLU A 312 -26.38 12.91 -14.38
N HIS A 313 -25.79 13.68 -15.29
CA HIS A 313 -25.35 13.17 -16.59
C HIS A 313 -24.30 12.07 -16.43
N ALA A 314 -23.27 12.29 -15.61
CA ALA A 314 -22.23 11.31 -15.31
C ALA A 314 -22.83 10.03 -14.69
N ARG A 315 -23.75 10.16 -13.74
CA ARG A 315 -24.47 9.01 -13.14
C ARG A 315 -25.26 8.23 -14.19
N SER A 316 -25.83 8.89 -15.19
CA SER A 316 -26.53 8.20 -16.28
C SER A 316 -25.59 7.32 -17.12
N ILE A 317 -24.35 7.77 -17.31
CA ILE A 317 -23.29 7.03 -18.00
C ILE A 317 -22.80 5.87 -17.12
N LEU A 318 -22.50 6.14 -15.85
CA LEU A 318 -22.01 5.15 -14.87
C LEU A 318 -22.99 4.00 -14.59
N LYS A 319 -24.28 4.15 -14.92
CA LYS A 319 -25.25 3.05 -14.88
C LYS A 319 -25.00 1.96 -15.94
N LYS A 320 -24.19 2.25 -16.96
CA LYS A 320 -23.83 1.33 -18.05
C LYS A 320 -22.31 1.21 -18.15
N PRO A 321 -21.62 0.61 -17.16
CA PRO A 321 -20.16 0.56 -17.12
C PRO A 321 -19.53 -0.21 -18.30
N TRP A 322 -20.30 -1.08 -18.97
CA TRP A 322 -19.88 -1.79 -20.18
C TRP A 322 -19.92 -0.92 -21.46
N ALA A 323 -20.52 0.27 -21.40
CA ALA A 323 -20.50 1.21 -22.52
C ALA A 323 -19.27 2.12 -22.43
N LYS A 324 -18.63 2.40 -23.58
CA LYS A 324 -17.61 3.45 -23.66
C LYS A 324 -18.29 4.81 -23.52
N GLY A 325 -18.21 5.39 -22.32
CA GLY A 325 -18.73 6.71 -22.01
C GLY A 325 -17.67 7.58 -21.36
N SER A 326 -17.64 8.85 -21.74
CA SER A 326 -16.82 9.92 -21.17
C SER A 326 -17.67 11.17 -21.05
N ILE A 327 -17.19 12.19 -20.34
CA ILE A 327 -17.78 13.52 -20.35
C ILE A 327 -16.92 14.37 -21.29
N THR A 328 -17.38 14.60 -22.52
CA THR A 328 -16.68 15.48 -23.47
C THR A 328 -16.93 16.95 -23.17
N ILE A 329 -16.13 17.84 -23.76
CA ILE A 329 -16.30 19.29 -23.67
C ILE A 329 -17.71 19.69 -24.14
N GLU A 330 -18.17 19.15 -25.27
CA GLU A 330 -19.47 19.47 -25.86
C GLU A 330 -20.62 18.98 -24.94
N GLN A 331 -20.46 17.81 -24.32
CA GLN A 331 -21.42 17.30 -23.35
C GLN A 331 -21.44 18.17 -22.08
N PHE A 332 -20.29 18.60 -21.59
CA PHE A 332 -20.20 19.50 -20.46
C PHE A 332 -20.89 20.85 -20.74
N GLU A 333 -20.56 21.49 -21.86
CA GLU A 333 -21.13 22.78 -22.24
C GLU A 333 -22.64 22.70 -22.50
N SER A 334 -23.11 21.63 -23.14
CA SER A 334 -24.55 21.43 -23.39
C SER A 334 -25.35 21.18 -22.12
N VAL A 335 -24.79 20.45 -21.14
CA VAL A 335 -25.46 20.14 -19.87
C VAL A 335 -25.46 21.33 -18.91
N THR A 336 -24.37 22.09 -18.89
CA THR A 336 -24.22 23.26 -18.00
C THR A 336 -24.81 24.54 -18.60
N GLY A 337 -24.82 24.67 -19.93
CA GLY A 337 -25.08 25.93 -20.63
C GLY A 337 -23.93 26.94 -20.53
N LYS A 338 -22.78 26.55 -19.93
CA LYS A 338 -21.58 27.38 -19.81
C LYS A 338 -20.64 27.06 -20.97
N SER A 339 -20.16 28.08 -21.67
CA SER A 339 -19.06 27.95 -22.64
C SER A 339 -17.74 27.96 -21.89
N LEU A 340 -16.87 26.98 -22.14
CA LEU A 340 -15.56 26.89 -21.51
C LEU A 340 -14.57 27.86 -22.16
N LEU A 341 -13.70 28.46 -21.34
CA LEU A 341 -12.53 29.20 -21.81
C LEU A 341 -11.50 28.22 -22.40
N GLU A 342 -10.60 28.70 -23.26
CA GLU A 342 -9.58 27.85 -23.89
C GLU A 342 -8.70 27.14 -22.85
N GLU A 343 -8.30 27.82 -21.76
CA GLU A 343 -7.56 27.21 -20.65
C GLU A 343 -8.35 26.09 -19.94
N GLU A 344 -9.67 26.24 -19.80
CA GLU A 344 -10.54 25.22 -19.20
C GLU A 344 -10.71 24.01 -20.14
N LYS A 345 -10.77 24.24 -21.46
CA LYS A 345 -10.81 23.18 -22.48
C LYS A 345 -9.51 22.39 -22.50
N GLU A 346 -8.37 23.06 -22.39
CA GLU A 346 -7.05 22.40 -22.30
C GLU A 346 -6.98 21.47 -21.08
N LEU A 347 -7.52 21.87 -19.93
CA LEU A 347 -7.58 21.03 -18.74
C LEU A 347 -8.44 19.77 -18.95
N PHE A 348 -9.62 19.91 -19.57
CA PHE A 348 -10.48 18.75 -19.91
C PHE A 348 -9.79 17.80 -20.88
N PHE A 349 -9.17 18.34 -21.93
CA PHE A 349 -8.44 17.57 -22.92
C PHE A 349 -7.27 16.81 -22.27
N MET A 350 -6.48 17.50 -21.46
CA MET A 350 -5.37 16.91 -20.71
C MET A 350 -5.84 15.78 -19.80
N ALA A 351 -6.93 15.97 -19.05
CA ALA A 351 -7.49 14.92 -18.20
C ALA A 351 -7.91 13.67 -18.99
N SER A 352 -8.49 13.85 -20.18
CA SER A 352 -8.86 12.73 -21.05
C SER A 352 -7.64 11.96 -21.57
N GLN A 353 -6.53 12.64 -21.87
CA GLN A 353 -5.32 12.02 -22.39
C GLN A 353 -4.55 11.24 -21.31
N ILE A 354 -4.51 11.75 -20.08
CA ILE A 354 -3.77 11.09 -19.00
C ILE A 354 -4.53 9.91 -18.37
N ALA A 355 -5.85 9.83 -18.56
CA ALA A 355 -6.70 8.86 -17.88
C ALA A 355 -6.23 7.39 -18.03
N PRO A 356 -5.79 6.90 -19.22
CA PRO A 356 -5.36 5.52 -19.37
C PRO A 356 -4.08 5.21 -18.57
N ALA A 357 -3.05 6.05 -18.72
CA ALA A 357 -1.78 5.86 -17.98
C ALA A 357 -1.97 6.07 -16.47
N LEU A 358 -2.83 7.02 -16.07
CA LEU A 358 -3.13 7.26 -14.66
C LEU A 358 -3.94 6.10 -14.07
N ASN A 359 -4.90 5.54 -14.80
CA ASN A 359 -5.67 4.38 -14.36
C ASN A 359 -4.77 3.17 -14.11
N LEU A 360 -3.93 2.80 -15.09
CA LEU A 360 -2.99 1.68 -14.96
C LEU A 360 -1.99 1.92 -13.82
N GLY A 361 -1.41 3.11 -13.74
CA GLY A 361 -0.42 3.46 -12.72
C GLY A 361 -0.99 3.46 -11.30
N THR A 362 -2.23 3.94 -11.12
CA THR A 362 -2.93 3.97 -9.82
C THR A 362 -3.72 2.71 -9.52
N LYS A 363 -3.81 1.77 -10.47
CA LYS A 363 -4.69 0.60 -10.42
C LYS A 363 -6.14 0.98 -10.13
N GLY A 364 -6.61 2.10 -10.68
CA GLY A 364 -7.97 2.58 -10.51
C GLY A 364 -8.30 3.10 -9.10
N ASN A 365 -7.31 3.40 -8.26
CA ASN A 365 -7.54 3.87 -6.89
C ASN A 365 -7.91 5.39 -6.86
N PRO A 366 -9.13 5.78 -6.46
CA PRO A 366 -9.59 7.18 -6.50
C PRO A 366 -8.74 8.13 -5.67
N ARG A 367 -8.28 7.69 -4.49
CA ARG A 367 -7.41 8.47 -3.62
C ARG A 367 -6.06 8.73 -4.28
N GLN A 368 -5.47 7.73 -4.91
CA GLN A 368 -4.18 7.89 -5.60
C GLN A 368 -4.29 8.85 -6.79
N ILE A 369 -5.42 8.82 -7.52
CA ILE A 369 -5.76 9.77 -8.59
C ILE A 369 -5.84 11.20 -8.03
N LYS A 370 -6.65 11.44 -6.99
CA LYS A 370 -6.72 12.75 -6.33
C LYS A 370 -5.36 13.24 -5.83
N ARG A 371 -4.57 12.36 -5.19
CA ARG A 371 -3.21 12.68 -4.73
C ARG A 371 -2.27 13.05 -5.87
N PHE A 372 -2.40 12.40 -7.03
CA PHE A 372 -1.64 12.76 -8.22
C PHE A 372 -1.97 14.18 -8.69
N LEU A 373 -3.27 14.49 -8.83
CA LEU A 373 -3.70 15.83 -9.23
C LEU A 373 -3.31 16.89 -8.20
N ASN A 374 -3.44 16.60 -6.90
CA ASN A 374 -3.00 17.52 -5.84
C ASN A 374 -1.49 17.79 -5.92
N ALA A 375 -0.66 16.75 -6.10
CA ALA A 375 0.78 16.93 -6.27
C ALA A 375 1.10 17.77 -7.51
N PHE A 376 0.38 17.58 -8.60
CA PHE A 376 0.51 18.40 -9.81
C PHE A 376 0.18 19.86 -9.54
N MET A 377 -0.96 20.14 -8.89
CA MET A 377 -1.37 21.49 -8.52
C MET A 377 -0.38 22.15 -7.55
N THR A 378 0.14 21.40 -6.57
CA THR A 378 1.17 21.90 -5.65
C THR A 378 2.44 22.29 -6.41
N ARG A 379 2.87 21.52 -7.41
CA ARG A 379 4.06 21.84 -8.21
C ARG A 379 3.86 23.06 -9.10
N LEU A 380 2.64 23.26 -9.62
CA LEU A 380 2.30 24.50 -10.33
C LEU A 380 2.38 25.72 -9.40
N LEU A 381 1.83 25.61 -8.18
CA LEU A 381 1.92 26.67 -7.17
C LEU A 381 3.36 26.97 -6.75
N VAL A 382 4.23 25.95 -6.67
CA VAL A 382 5.67 26.15 -6.42
C VAL A 382 6.32 26.91 -7.58
N ALA A 383 6.02 26.56 -8.83
CA ALA A 383 6.56 27.25 -10.00
C ALA A 383 6.13 28.73 -10.06
N GLU A 384 4.87 28.99 -9.70
CA GLU A 384 4.30 30.34 -9.62
C GLU A 384 4.97 31.15 -8.49
N SER A 385 5.05 30.56 -7.29
CA SER A 385 5.67 31.20 -6.13
C SER A 385 7.17 31.48 -6.34
N ALA A 386 7.85 30.65 -7.12
CA ALA A 386 9.25 30.82 -7.47
C ALA A 386 9.50 31.71 -8.71
N GLY A 387 8.43 32.21 -9.36
CA GLY A 387 8.53 33.18 -10.45
C GLY A 387 8.94 32.61 -11.81
N PHE A 388 8.81 31.29 -12.04
CA PHE A 388 9.16 30.66 -13.33
C PHE A 388 8.02 29.86 -13.97
N LYS A 389 6.77 30.04 -13.50
CA LYS A 389 5.57 29.39 -14.07
C LYS A 389 5.42 29.58 -15.58
N GLU A 390 5.81 30.74 -16.13
CA GLU A 390 5.76 31.00 -17.59
C GLU A 390 6.65 30.04 -18.41
N ALA A 391 7.69 29.47 -17.79
CA ALA A 391 8.55 28.47 -18.43
C ALA A 391 7.97 27.05 -18.35
N ILE A 392 6.83 26.85 -17.69
CA ILE A 392 6.26 25.53 -17.37
C ILE A 392 4.91 25.36 -18.06
N LYS A 393 4.91 24.56 -19.14
CA LYS A 393 3.67 24.07 -19.75
C LYS A 393 3.04 22.94 -18.92
N GLU A 394 1.76 23.05 -18.63
CA GLU A 394 1.03 22.15 -17.74
C GLU A 394 0.97 20.71 -18.26
N ASN A 395 0.68 20.53 -19.56
CA ASN A 395 0.64 19.24 -20.23
C ASN A 395 2.01 18.50 -20.24
N VAL A 396 3.11 19.24 -20.39
CA VAL A 396 4.47 18.69 -20.28
C VAL A 396 4.74 18.24 -18.84
N LEU A 397 4.41 19.09 -17.87
CA LEU A 397 4.64 18.77 -16.46
C LEU A 397 3.86 17.52 -16.06
N ILE A 398 2.55 17.45 -16.34
CA ILE A 398 1.74 16.30 -15.93
C ILE A 398 2.21 14.99 -16.58
N LYS A 399 2.60 15.02 -17.87
CA LYS A 399 3.18 13.87 -18.57
C LYS A 399 4.48 13.43 -17.91
N LEU A 400 5.36 14.36 -17.55
CA LEU A 400 6.61 14.04 -16.86
C LEU A 400 6.36 13.49 -15.44
N MET A 401 5.36 14.01 -14.73
CA MET A 401 4.97 13.53 -13.40
C MET A 401 4.41 12.11 -13.41
N LEU A 402 3.67 11.73 -14.46
CA LEU A 402 3.24 10.34 -14.66
C LEU A 402 4.45 9.41 -14.73
N LEU A 403 5.46 9.79 -15.52
CA LEU A 403 6.71 9.03 -15.67
C LEU A 403 7.44 8.91 -14.33
N GLU A 404 7.69 10.04 -13.65
CA GLU A 404 8.35 10.08 -12.33
C GLU A 404 7.65 9.17 -11.31
N ARG A 405 6.30 9.16 -11.32
CA ARG A 405 5.54 8.45 -10.30
C ARG A 405 5.48 6.95 -10.54
N PHE A 406 5.24 6.53 -11.78
CA PHE A 406 4.88 5.15 -12.12
C PHE A 406 5.99 4.39 -12.83
N ASN A 407 6.96 5.07 -13.44
CA ASN A 407 8.17 4.46 -13.98
C ASN A 407 9.42 5.32 -13.65
N PRO A 408 9.89 5.29 -12.39
CA PRO A 408 11.00 6.13 -11.94
C PRO A 408 12.32 5.83 -12.67
N ASN A 409 12.51 4.59 -13.13
CA ASN A 409 13.70 4.20 -13.90
C ASN A 409 13.72 4.92 -15.26
N ALA A 410 12.62 4.86 -16.01
CA ALA A 410 12.47 5.57 -17.27
C ALA A 410 12.58 7.10 -17.10
N TYR A 411 12.07 7.63 -15.99
CA TYR A 411 12.24 9.05 -15.63
C TYR A 411 13.71 9.43 -15.42
N GLU A 412 14.48 8.66 -14.64
CA GLU A 412 15.90 8.95 -14.41
C GLU A 412 16.73 8.85 -15.68
N ILE A 413 16.42 7.88 -16.55
CA ILE A 413 17.05 7.76 -17.87
C ILE A 413 16.76 9.02 -18.69
N LEU A 414 15.50 9.45 -18.76
CA LEU A 414 15.09 10.65 -19.47
C LEU A 414 15.79 11.91 -18.94
N ARG A 415 15.93 12.00 -17.61
CA ARG A 415 16.60 13.11 -16.93
C ARG A 415 18.09 13.15 -17.27
N LEU A 416 18.78 12.01 -17.20
CA LEU A 416 20.20 11.91 -17.54
C LEU A 416 20.46 12.23 -19.02
N ASP A 417 19.63 11.70 -19.93
CA ASP A 417 19.71 12.01 -21.37
C ASP A 417 19.60 13.53 -21.60
N SER A 418 18.56 14.14 -21.04
CA SER A 418 18.31 15.58 -21.15
C SER A 418 19.44 16.44 -20.57
N LEU A 419 20.04 16.04 -19.44
CA LEU A 419 21.13 16.80 -18.78
C LEU A 419 22.50 16.60 -19.44
N SER A 420 22.72 15.43 -20.04
CA SER A 420 23.95 15.12 -20.76
C SER A 420 24.03 15.82 -22.12
N ASN A 421 22.87 16.23 -22.65
CA ASN A 421 22.77 16.92 -23.93
C ASN A 421 23.00 18.44 -23.78
N PRO A 422 23.91 19.06 -24.56
CA PRO A 422 24.12 20.51 -24.56
C PRO A 422 22.86 21.35 -24.84
N GLU A 423 21.89 20.82 -25.59
CA GLU A 423 20.62 21.51 -25.89
C GLU A 423 19.55 21.38 -24.79
N GLY A 424 19.75 20.47 -23.83
CA GLY A 424 18.78 20.21 -22.75
C GLY A 424 17.54 19.42 -23.17
N LYS A 425 17.61 18.70 -24.30
CA LYS A 425 16.49 17.95 -24.92
C LYS A 425 16.71 16.43 -24.90
N PRO A 426 15.67 15.63 -24.68
CA PRO A 426 15.77 14.17 -24.66
C PRO A 426 15.65 13.54 -26.06
N HIS A 427 16.76 13.34 -26.76
CA HIS A 427 16.73 12.72 -28.10
C HIS A 427 16.38 11.22 -28.05
N SER A 428 16.59 10.54 -26.92
CA SER A 428 16.28 9.12 -26.77
C SER A 428 14.80 8.79 -26.96
N LEU A 429 13.89 9.74 -26.72
CA LEU A 429 12.45 9.56 -26.91
C LEU A 429 11.98 9.72 -28.36
N LYS A 430 12.77 10.35 -29.23
CA LYS A 430 12.33 10.73 -30.58
C LYS A 430 11.89 9.52 -31.42
N ALA A 431 12.63 8.42 -31.33
CA ALA A 431 12.30 7.18 -32.03
C ALA A 431 11.03 6.47 -31.53
N LEU A 432 10.56 6.80 -30.31
CA LEU A 432 9.36 6.20 -29.71
C LEU A 432 8.12 7.07 -29.91
N GLU A 433 8.28 8.39 -29.92
CA GLU A 433 7.18 9.35 -30.11
C GLU A 433 6.83 9.57 -31.59
N GLU A 434 7.77 9.34 -32.51
CA GLU A 434 7.58 9.46 -33.97
C GLU A 434 7.86 8.11 -34.69
N PRO A 435 7.00 7.09 -34.56
CA PRO A 435 7.21 5.82 -35.25
C PRO A 435 7.20 5.96 -36.79
N ASP A 436 6.44 6.92 -37.33
CA ASP A 436 6.31 7.15 -38.78
C ASP A 436 7.51 7.88 -39.42
N SER A 437 8.38 8.53 -38.64
CA SER A 437 9.55 9.25 -39.20
C SER A 437 10.70 8.32 -39.59
N LEU A 438 10.61 7.02 -39.24
CA LEU A 438 11.58 5.99 -39.61
C LEU A 438 11.32 5.34 -40.97
N GLU A 439 10.11 5.41 -41.53
CA GLU A 439 9.82 4.93 -42.89
C GLU A 439 10.31 5.90 -43.98
N ALA A 440 10.62 7.16 -43.63
CA ALA A 440 11.06 8.18 -44.58
C ALA A 440 12.59 8.30 -44.76
N GLN A 441 13.39 7.45 -44.11
CA GLN A 441 14.86 7.43 -44.27
C GLN A 441 15.42 6.07 -44.68
N GLU A 442 14.96 5.51 -45.80
CA GLU A 442 15.66 4.41 -46.51
C GLU A 442 17.03 4.81 -47.13
N GLY A 443 17.58 5.97 -46.76
CA GLY A 443 18.83 6.51 -47.34
C GLY A 443 19.98 6.75 -46.37
N SER A 444 19.80 6.59 -45.05
CA SER A 444 20.91 6.75 -44.11
C SER A 444 20.88 5.67 -43.03
N ASN A 445 21.97 4.91 -42.94
CA ASN A 445 22.20 3.90 -41.90
C ASN A 445 22.41 4.55 -40.52
N ALA A 446 21.39 5.24 -40.00
CA ALA A 446 21.32 5.61 -38.60
C ALA A 446 20.38 4.61 -37.89
N ALA A 447 20.88 3.38 -37.72
CA ALA A 447 20.23 2.41 -36.86
C ALA A 447 20.12 3.02 -35.45
N VAL A 448 18.90 3.09 -34.91
CA VAL A 448 18.67 3.36 -33.49
C VAL A 448 19.59 2.41 -32.71
N PRO A 449 20.54 2.90 -31.89
CA PRO A 449 21.47 2.04 -31.17
C PRO A 449 20.68 1.00 -30.36
N ALA A 450 21.05 -0.28 -30.46
CA ALA A 450 20.38 -1.36 -29.73
C ALA A 450 20.27 -1.12 -28.21
N THR A 451 21.12 -0.24 -27.67
CA THR A 451 21.11 0.28 -26.30
C THR A 451 19.92 1.19 -25.98
N GLN A 452 19.36 1.96 -26.92
CA GLN A 452 18.16 2.77 -26.69
C GLN A 452 16.88 1.92 -26.65
N LYS A 453 16.80 0.86 -27.47
CA LYS A 453 15.69 -0.12 -27.47
C LYS A 453 15.55 -0.88 -26.15
N LEU A 454 16.65 -1.07 -25.41
CA LEU A 454 16.67 -1.77 -24.12
C LEU A 454 16.24 -0.88 -22.93
N LEU A 455 16.26 0.45 -23.06
CA LEU A 455 16.06 1.37 -21.94
C LEU A 455 14.61 1.82 -21.75
N PHE A 456 13.84 1.88 -22.84
CA PHE A 456 12.40 2.16 -22.86
C PHE A 456 11.71 1.02 -23.60
N ASP A 457 11.59 -0.13 -22.94
CA ASP A 457 10.99 -1.34 -23.54
C ASP A 457 9.45 -1.24 -23.53
N VAL A 458 8.92 -0.45 -24.47
CA VAL A 458 7.49 -0.22 -24.67
C VAL A 458 6.75 -1.51 -25.07
N GLU A 459 7.46 -2.50 -25.63
CA GLU A 459 6.88 -3.79 -26.03
C GLU A 459 6.62 -4.70 -24.81
N LYS A 460 7.35 -4.51 -23.71
CA LYS A 460 7.17 -5.27 -22.46
C LYS A 460 6.43 -4.51 -21.36
N ASP A 461 6.30 -3.19 -21.48
CA ASP A 461 5.64 -2.33 -20.50
C ASP A 461 4.43 -1.62 -21.11
N ASP A 462 3.24 -2.22 -20.94
CA ASP A 462 1.95 -1.67 -21.39
C ASP A 462 1.69 -0.25 -20.84
N TRP A 463 2.19 0.05 -19.62
CA TRP A 463 2.03 1.37 -19.03
C TRP A 463 2.85 2.41 -19.80
N LEU A 464 4.11 2.07 -20.11
CA LEU A 464 5.01 2.95 -20.86
C LEU A 464 4.49 3.18 -22.28
N GLY A 465 3.92 2.16 -22.92
CA GLY A 465 3.29 2.29 -24.24
C GLY A 465 2.10 3.23 -24.28
N ASN A 466 1.28 3.26 -23.22
CA ASN A 466 0.22 4.25 -23.09
C ASN A 466 0.77 5.65 -22.76
N TRP A 467 1.84 5.74 -21.97
CA TRP A 467 2.47 7.01 -21.63
C TRP A 467 3.10 7.72 -22.84
N VAL A 468 3.78 6.99 -23.73
CA VAL A 468 4.41 7.57 -24.93
C VAL A 468 3.37 8.24 -25.85
N LYS A 469 2.16 7.69 -25.94
CA LYS A 469 1.05 8.21 -26.75
C LYS A 469 0.42 9.50 -26.22
N ILE A 470 0.72 9.89 -24.97
CA ILE A 470 0.21 11.13 -24.38
C ILE A 470 0.88 12.32 -25.05
N GLU A 471 0.10 13.29 -25.50
CA GLU A 471 0.64 14.55 -26.02
C GLU A 471 0.97 15.53 -24.88
N PRO A 472 1.95 16.43 -25.05
CA PRO A 472 2.80 16.61 -26.23
C PRO A 472 3.99 15.64 -26.25
N ALA A 473 4.59 15.44 -27.42
CA ALA A 473 5.90 14.81 -27.55
C ALA A 473 6.95 15.61 -26.75
N LEU A 474 7.81 14.91 -26.00
CA LEU A 474 8.82 15.53 -25.13
C LEU A 474 10.19 15.69 -25.81
N SER A 475 10.42 14.96 -26.91
CA SER A 475 11.70 14.92 -27.63
C SER A 475 12.27 16.29 -28.01
N ASP A 476 11.42 17.25 -28.42
CA ASP A 476 11.86 18.59 -28.82
C ASP A 476 11.75 19.66 -27.70
N ILE A 477 11.35 19.27 -26.49
CA ILE A 477 11.09 20.18 -25.37
C ILE A 477 12.29 20.23 -24.42
N LYS A 478 12.68 21.43 -23.98
CA LYS A 478 13.71 21.62 -22.95
C LYS A 478 13.15 21.25 -21.58
N LEU A 479 13.55 20.10 -21.06
CA LEU A 479 12.98 19.55 -19.81
C LEU A 479 13.63 20.06 -18.52
N ALA A 480 14.75 20.79 -18.61
CA ALA A 480 15.49 21.27 -17.44
C ALA A 480 14.64 22.03 -16.39
N PRO A 481 13.74 22.97 -16.77
CA PRO A 481 12.86 23.65 -15.82
C PRO A 481 11.93 22.70 -15.06
N TYR A 482 11.47 21.62 -15.70
CA TYR A 482 10.55 20.66 -15.14
C TYR A 482 11.23 19.72 -14.13
N PHE A 483 12.51 19.41 -14.34
CA PHE A 483 13.31 18.64 -13.39
C PHE A 483 13.59 19.38 -12.08
N PHE A 484 13.34 20.68 -11.98
CA PHE A 484 13.34 21.38 -10.68
C PHE A 484 12.08 21.11 -9.87
N LEU A 485 10.93 20.93 -10.53
CA LEU A 485 9.63 20.69 -9.90
C LEU A 485 9.38 19.23 -9.54
N THR A 486 10.05 18.30 -10.23
CA THR A 486 9.85 16.85 -10.10
C THR A 486 10.89 16.17 -9.18
N ARG A 487 11.64 16.93 -8.36
CA ARG A 487 12.72 16.41 -7.50
C ARG A 487 12.26 15.61 -6.26
N GLU A 488 10.96 15.42 -6.08
CA GLU A 488 10.37 14.97 -4.81
C GLU A 488 10.69 13.51 -4.46
N LYS A 489 11.12 12.70 -5.43
CA LYS A 489 11.50 11.28 -5.25
C LYS A 489 12.98 10.97 -5.43
N VAL A 490 13.87 11.95 -5.45
CA VAL A 490 15.25 11.65 -5.07
C VAL A 490 15.18 11.35 -3.58
N LYS A 491 15.19 10.07 -3.19
CA LYS A 491 15.19 9.63 -1.78
C LYS A 491 16.27 10.42 -1.02
N PHE A 492 15.87 11.52 -0.41
CA PHE A 492 16.65 12.29 0.55
C PHE A 492 16.51 11.61 1.91
N ILE A 493 16.83 10.31 1.96
CA ILE A 493 17.00 9.53 3.18
C ILE A 493 18.52 9.44 3.35
N GLY A 494 19.10 10.37 4.11
CA GLY A 494 20.52 10.32 4.51
C GLY A 494 21.60 10.51 3.41
N LEU A 495 21.23 10.83 2.17
CA LEU A 495 22.11 10.70 0.99
C LEU A 495 22.89 11.94 0.55
N ALA A 496 22.92 13.04 1.32
CA ALA A 496 23.78 14.17 0.96
C ALA A 496 25.27 13.80 0.98
N GLN A 497 25.68 12.86 1.86
CA GLN A 497 27.05 12.33 1.87
C GLN A 497 27.20 11.08 1.00
N SER A 498 26.25 10.13 1.01
CA SER A 498 26.44 8.88 0.28
C SER A 498 26.30 9.02 -1.24
N SER A 499 25.52 9.95 -1.78
CA SER A 499 25.47 10.16 -3.25
C SER A 499 26.77 10.79 -3.77
N GLU A 500 27.37 11.71 -3.01
CA GLU A 500 28.67 12.30 -3.36
C GLU A 500 29.78 11.27 -3.22
N LEU A 501 29.75 10.43 -2.18
CA LEU A 501 30.71 9.34 -1.98
C LEU A 501 30.56 8.25 -3.04
N ILE A 502 29.34 7.88 -3.45
CA ILE A 502 29.09 6.92 -4.54
C ILE A 502 29.57 7.52 -5.87
N GLU A 503 29.27 8.77 -6.19
CA GLU A 503 29.75 9.41 -7.42
C GLU A 503 31.28 9.54 -7.44
N ARG A 504 31.87 9.90 -6.30
CA ARG A 504 33.33 9.98 -6.13
C ARG A 504 33.96 8.60 -6.23
N ALA A 505 33.40 7.59 -5.58
CA ALA A 505 33.85 6.20 -5.68
C ALA A 505 33.72 5.72 -7.14
N LEU A 506 32.61 5.96 -7.82
CA LEU A 506 32.40 5.56 -9.21
C LEU A 506 33.46 6.16 -10.15
N LYS A 507 33.84 7.43 -9.96
CA LYS A 507 34.93 8.08 -10.72
C LYS A 507 36.31 7.50 -10.40
N LEU A 508 36.54 7.09 -9.16
CA LEU A 508 37.82 6.52 -8.72
C LEU A 508 37.96 5.03 -9.05
N LEU A 509 36.83 4.33 -9.23
CA LEU A 509 36.74 2.91 -9.54
C LEU A 509 36.77 2.60 -11.05
N SER A 510 36.77 3.62 -11.91
CA SER A 510 37.05 3.49 -13.35
C SER A 510 38.54 3.54 -13.64
N GLY A 511 39.08 2.54 -14.33
CA GLY A 511 40.43 2.56 -14.88
C GLY A 511 41.31 1.36 -14.48
N GLU A 512 42.61 1.53 -14.64
CA GLU A 512 43.59 0.47 -14.36
C GLU A 512 43.77 0.23 -12.86
N ALA A 513 44.20 -0.98 -12.49
CA ALA A 513 44.28 -1.43 -11.10
C ALA A 513 45.09 -0.52 -10.16
N LEU A 514 46.11 0.19 -10.67
CA LEU A 514 46.94 1.10 -9.88
C LEU A 514 46.20 2.39 -9.48
N ILE A 515 45.32 2.90 -10.36
CA ILE A 515 44.47 4.06 -10.08
C ILE A 515 43.38 3.67 -9.08
N VAL A 516 42.77 2.49 -9.32
CA VAL A 516 41.70 1.96 -8.47
C VAL A 516 42.17 1.68 -7.05
N ALA A 517 43.42 1.24 -6.84
CA ALA A 517 43.96 0.98 -5.51
C ALA A 517 43.93 2.22 -4.58
N GLY A 518 44.04 3.43 -5.13
CA GLY A 518 43.92 4.68 -4.39
C GLY A 518 42.50 5.00 -3.90
N ALA A 519 41.49 4.27 -4.40
CA ALA A 519 40.08 4.45 -4.03
C ALA A 519 39.70 3.71 -2.73
N GLN A 520 40.59 2.86 -2.19
CA GLN A 520 40.25 1.96 -1.07
C GLN A 520 39.68 2.70 0.15
N SER A 521 40.30 3.81 0.57
CA SER A 521 39.82 4.61 1.71
C SER A 521 38.45 5.25 1.48
N THR A 522 38.06 5.50 0.23
CA THR A 522 36.74 6.03 -0.12
C THR A 522 35.70 4.92 -0.16
N VAL A 523 36.08 3.72 -0.61
CA VAL A 523 35.21 2.54 -0.63
C VAL A 523 34.90 2.04 0.79
N GLU A 524 35.88 2.06 1.70
CA GLU A 524 35.69 1.65 3.11
C GLU A 524 34.73 2.58 3.89
N GLN A 525 34.47 3.79 3.37
CA GLN A 525 33.51 4.73 3.96
C GLN A 525 32.06 4.49 3.53
N LEU A 526 31.82 3.58 2.59
CA LEU A 526 30.47 3.27 2.10
C LEU A 526 29.67 2.48 3.14
N SER A 527 28.35 2.71 3.17
CA SER A 527 27.44 1.82 3.89
C SER A 527 27.25 0.51 3.10
N SER A 528 26.78 -0.55 3.76
CA SER A 528 26.51 -1.84 3.08
C SER A 528 25.46 -1.71 1.97
N ASP A 529 24.43 -0.87 2.17
CA ASP A 529 23.38 -0.59 1.17
C ASP A 529 23.91 0.22 -0.02
N ASP A 530 24.83 1.16 0.22
CA ASP A 530 25.46 1.95 -0.84
C ASP A 530 26.47 1.12 -1.65
N ALA A 531 27.21 0.23 -0.98
CA ALA A 531 28.11 -0.71 -1.64
C ALA A 531 27.34 -1.70 -2.53
N ASP A 532 26.18 -2.18 -2.08
CA ASP A 532 25.32 -3.07 -2.86
C ASP A 532 24.79 -2.41 -4.14
N LYS A 533 24.30 -1.16 -4.04
CA LYS A 533 23.85 -0.35 -5.20
C LYS A 533 25.01 -0.03 -6.15
N LEU A 534 26.17 0.33 -5.60
CA LEU A 534 27.36 0.60 -6.41
C LEU A 534 27.78 -0.67 -7.16
N MET A 535 27.70 -1.84 -6.53
CA MET A 535 27.97 -3.11 -7.19
C MET A 535 27.02 -3.38 -8.36
N ASP A 536 25.72 -3.11 -8.21
CA ASP A 536 24.75 -3.26 -9.31
C ASP A 536 25.10 -2.37 -10.52
N LEU A 537 25.50 -1.12 -10.25
CA LEU A 537 25.95 -0.21 -11.30
C LEU A 537 27.24 -0.70 -11.98
N LEU A 538 28.21 -1.19 -11.21
CA LEU A 538 29.46 -1.73 -11.76
C LEU A 538 29.22 -2.98 -12.60
N ILE A 539 28.39 -3.92 -12.14
CA ILE A 539 28.02 -5.13 -12.89
C ILE A 539 27.37 -4.72 -14.22
N THR A 540 26.39 -3.82 -14.20
CA THR A 540 25.72 -3.32 -15.41
C THR A 540 26.72 -2.69 -16.40
N LYS A 541 27.68 -1.91 -15.89
CA LYS A 541 28.73 -1.30 -16.72
C LYS A 541 29.72 -2.33 -17.26
N ILE A 542 30.09 -3.34 -16.48
CA ILE A 542 30.98 -4.43 -16.91
C ILE A 542 30.31 -5.24 -18.02
N GLN A 543 29.03 -5.62 -17.83
CA GLN A 543 28.26 -6.35 -18.83
C GLN A 543 28.13 -5.57 -20.14
N SER A 544 27.83 -4.26 -20.08
CA SER A 544 27.69 -3.42 -21.27
C SER A 544 29.01 -3.10 -21.99
N THR A 545 30.14 -3.03 -21.28
CA THR A 545 31.46 -2.72 -21.87
C THR A 545 32.33 -3.96 -22.15
N SER A 546 31.86 -5.15 -21.78
CA SER A 546 32.59 -6.41 -21.98
C SER A 546 32.84 -6.72 -23.46
N SER A 547 34.11 -6.83 -23.83
CA SER A 547 34.56 -7.27 -25.14
C SER A 547 35.90 -8.02 -25.01
N ALA A 548 36.00 -9.23 -25.53
CA ALA A 548 37.29 -9.90 -25.62
C ALA A 548 38.16 -9.17 -26.67
N PRO A 549 39.42 -8.77 -26.37
CA PRO A 549 40.27 -9.10 -25.21
C PRO A 549 40.39 -7.97 -24.16
N LYS A 550 39.63 -6.88 -24.25
CA LYS A 550 39.82 -5.69 -23.41
C LYS A 550 39.17 -5.86 -22.03
N VAL A 551 39.91 -5.50 -20.98
CA VAL A 551 39.39 -5.46 -19.61
C VAL A 551 38.31 -4.37 -19.52
N PRO A 552 37.11 -4.67 -18.99
CA PRO A 552 36.08 -3.67 -18.75
C PRO A 552 36.57 -2.59 -17.78
N GLU A 553 36.21 -1.33 -18.05
CA GLU A 553 36.70 -0.15 -17.33
C GLU A 553 36.50 -0.22 -15.81
N TYR A 554 35.45 -0.91 -15.36
CA TYR A 554 35.02 -0.98 -13.97
C TYR A 554 35.36 -2.32 -13.29
N TYR A 555 36.02 -3.24 -13.99
CA TYR A 555 36.29 -4.59 -13.48
C TYR A 555 37.20 -4.59 -12.23
N HIS A 556 38.30 -3.84 -12.29
CA HIS A 556 39.20 -3.70 -11.13
C HIS A 556 38.54 -3.00 -9.95
N GLY A 557 37.63 -2.05 -10.23
CA GLY A 557 36.83 -1.38 -9.22
C GLY A 557 35.89 -2.33 -8.49
N ALA A 558 35.23 -3.22 -9.23
CA ALA A 558 34.36 -4.24 -8.65
C ALA A 558 35.14 -5.24 -7.77
N ILE A 559 36.34 -5.65 -8.18
CA ILE A 559 37.23 -6.48 -7.36
C ILE A 559 37.61 -5.78 -6.04
N LEU A 560 37.94 -4.49 -6.10
CA LEU A 560 38.27 -3.71 -4.90
C LEU A 560 37.05 -3.60 -3.96
N LEU A 561 35.85 -3.38 -4.52
CA LEU A 561 34.61 -3.35 -3.74
C LEU A 561 34.34 -4.68 -3.04
N CYS A 562 34.55 -5.81 -3.73
CA CYS A 562 34.46 -7.17 -3.18
C CYS A 562 35.49 -7.46 -2.08
N LYS A 563 36.66 -6.80 -2.11
CA LYS A 563 37.65 -6.90 -1.05
C LYS A 563 37.16 -6.24 0.25
N CYS A 564 36.55 -5.05 0.13
CA CYS A 564 36.01 -4.31 1.28
C CYS A 564 34.69 -4.91 1.79
N PHE A 565 33.84 -5.40 0.89
CA PHE A 565 32.52 -5.96 1.20
C PHE A 565 32.42 -7.40 0.69
N LYS A 566 32.76 -8.35 1.55
CA LYS A 566 32.86 -9.78 1.20
C LYS A 566 31.53 -10.38 0.75
N ASP A 567 30.40 -9.89 1.27
CA ASP A 567 29.05 -10.36 0.94
C ASP A 567 28.70 -10.13 -0.55
N LEU A 568 29.38 -9.19 -1.22
CA LEU A 568 29.13 -8.85 -2.63
C LEU A 568 29.91 -9.75 -3.61
N GLN A 569 30.80 -10.62 -3.13
CA GLN A 569 31.62 -11.49 -3.98
C GLN A 569 30.78 -12.44 -4.84
N LEU A 570 29.76 -13.08 -4.25
CA LEU A 570 28.84 -13.96 -4.98
C LEU A 570 27.99 -13.19 -6.00
N LYS A 571 27.61 -11.96 -5.67
CA LYS A 571 26.82 -11.08 -6.56
C LYS A 571 27.61 -10.73 -7.82
N LEU A 572 28.89 -10.37 -7.68
CA LEU A 572 29.77 -10.10 -8.82
C LEU A 572 30.02 -11.35 -9.67
N LEU A 573 30.27 -12.50 -9.04
CA LEU A 573 30.46 -13.77 -9.77
C LEU A 573 29.25 -14.10 -10.63
N LYS A 574 28.03 -14.05 -10.07
CA LYS A 574 26.77 -14.23 -10.80
C LYS A 574 26.64 -13.23 -11.96
N GLY A 575 26.91 -11.95 -11.72
CA GLY A 575 26.85 -10.93 -12.77
C GLY A 575 27.82 -11.18 -13.94
N ILE A 576 28.96 -11.83 -13.69
CA ILE A 576 29.91 -12.22 -14.74
C ILE A 576 29.42 -13.45 -15.52
N THR A 577 28.73 -14.39 -14.88
CA THR A 577 28.15 -15.57 -15.56
C THR A 577 27.14 -15.21 -16.64
N GLU A 578 26.43 -14.09 -16.47
CA GLU A 578 25.43 -13.60 -17.43
C GLU A 578 26.06 -13.03 -18.72
N ILE A 579 27.38 -12.83 -18.74
CA ILE A 579 28.09 -12.33 -19.93
C ILE A 579 28.28 -13.50 -20.92
N PRO A 580 27.88 -13.37 -22.20
CA PRO A 580 28.09 -14.42 -23.18
C PRO A 580 29.58 -14.77 -23.34
N GLU A 581 29.93 -16.06 -23.41
CA GLU A 581 31.32 -16.56 -23.46
C GLU A 581 32.19 -15.89 -24.55
N ARG A 582 31.59 -15.50 -25.67
CA ARG A 582 32.27 -14.80 -26.77
C ARG A 582 32.80 -13.41 -26.40
N LYS A 583 32.25 -12.80 -25.35
CA LYS A 583 32.65 -11.48 -24.82
C LYS A 583 33.53 -11.58 -23.57
N ILE A 584 33.68 -12.78 -23.01
CA ILE A 584 34.53 -13.03 -21.84
C ILE A 584 35.99 -13.13 -22.29
N GLY A 585 36.85 -12.31 -21.67
CA GLY A 585 38.29 -12.33 -21.87
C GLY A 585 39.04 -12.97 -20.69
N THR A 586 40.37 -13.05 -20.81
CA THR A 586 41.26 -13.57 -19.75
C THR A 586 41.17 -12.80 -18.43
N TRP A 587 40.63 -11.58 -18.48
CA TRP A 587 40.35 -10.74 -17.31
C TRP A 587 39.34 -11.38 -16.36
N ALA A 588 38.36 -12.16 -16.82
CA ALA A 588 37.36 -12.77 -15.94
C ALA A 588 37.92 -13.94 -15.12
N VAL A 589 39.00 -14.55 -15.61
CA VAL A 589 39.67 -15.72 -15.03
C VAL A 589 40.74 -15.31 -14.00
N SER A 590 41.21 -14.06 -14.05
CA SER A 590 42.39 -13.60 -13.32
C SER A 590 42.12 -12.33 -12.50
N GLY A 591 42.85 -12.14 -11.40
CA GLY A 591 42.71 -10.95 -10.53
C GLY A 591 41.86 -11.16 -9.27
N TRP A 592 41.19 -12.30 -9.15
CA TRP A 592 40.43 -12.69 -7.95
C TRP A 592 41.28 -12.88 -6.69
N GLU A 593 42.59 -13.10 -6.83
CA GLU A 593 43.56 -13.12 -5.71
C GLU A 593 43.51 -11.82 -4.89
N ARG A 594 43.15 -10.70 -5.53
CA ARG A 594 43.05 -9.37 -4.88
C ARG A 594 41.74 -9.15 -4.13
N ALA A 595 40.72 -9.98 -4.37
CA ALA A 595 39.40 -9.86 -3.76
C ALA A 595 39.31 -10.54 -2.38
N GLU A 596 40.33 -11.30 -1.95
CA GLU A 596 40.33 -12.07 -0.69
C GLU A 596 39.04 -12.91 -0.54
N LEU A 597 38.83 -13.83 -1.49
CA LEU A 597 37.61 -14.64 -1.60
C LEU A 597 37.28 -15.43 -0.33
N THR A 598 36.01 -15.45 0.04
CA THR A 598 35.45 -16.36 1.04
C THR A 598 35.46 -17.81 0.55
N GLU A 599 35.33 -18.78 1.46
CA GLU A 599 35.22 -20.21 1.13
C GLU A 599 34.10 -20.49 0.12
N GLU A 600 32.95 -19.83 0.28
CA GLU A 600 31.79 -19.97 -0.60
C GLU A 600 32.04 -19.37 -1.99
N ALA A 601 32.57 -18.14 -2.05
CA ALA A 601 32.88 -17.49 -3.32
C ALA A 601 34.02 -18.20 -4.08
N ARG A 602 34.97 -18.81 -3.37
CA ARG A 602 36.02 -19.64 -3.97
C ARG A 602 35.46 -20.93 -4.58
N LYS A 603 34.46 -21.56 -3.96
CA LYS A 603 33.79 -22.73 -4.55
C LYS A 603 33.07 -22.36 -5.85
N GLU A 604 32.29 -21.28 -5.82
CA GLU A 604 31.57 -20.77 -6.99
C GLU A 604 32.53 -20.42 -8.14
N LEU A 605 33.62 -19.69 -7.85
CA LEU A 605 34.63 -19.37 -8.85
C LEU A 605 35.28 -20.63 -9.44
N ASN A 606 35.57 -21.65 -8.62
CA ASN A 606 36.13 -22.91 -9.11
C ASN A 606 35.18 -23.69 -10.01
N GLU A 607 33.86 -23.60 -9.78
CA GLU A 607 32.85 -24.18 -10.68
C GLU A 607 32.83 -23.42 -12.02
N LEU A 608 32.83 -22.09 -11.99
CA LEU A 608 32.90 -21.28 -13.21
C LEU A 608 34.18 -21.49 -14.01
N LEU A 609 35.32 -21.66 -13.33
CA LEU A 609 36.59 -21.97 -13.98
C LEU A 609 36.57 -23.35 -14.64
N LYS A 610 35.85 -24.33 -14.10
CA LYS A 610 35.68 -25.64 -14.76
C LYS A 610 34.82 -25.49 -16.02
N ASP A 611 33.71 -24.77 -15.94
CA ASP A 611 32.84 -24.53 -17.09
C ASP A 611 33.60 -23.81 -18.21
N TRP A 612 34.35 -22.75 -17.87
CA TRP A 612 35.18 -22.03 -18.84
C TRP A 612 36.38 -22.84 -19.37
N SER A 613 36.83 -23.89 -18.66
CA SER A 613 37.89 -24.78 -19.13
C SER A 613 37.47 -25.66 -20.31
N GLU A 614 36.16 -25.83 -20.51
CA GLU A 614 35.54 -26.59 -21.60
C GLU A 614 34.98 -25.70 -22.72
N SER A 615 35.12 -24.37 -22.60
CA SER A 615 34.61 -23.39 -23.58
C SER A 615 35.26 -23.51 -24.96
N GLU A 616 34.49 -23.20 -26.01
CA GLU A 616 34.96 -23.15 -27.40
C GLU A 616 36.07 -22.09 -27.62
N ASN A 617 36.16 -21.09 -26.72
CA ASN A 617 37.22 -20.10 -26.74
C ASN A 617 38.54 -20.67 -26.19
N LYS A 618 39.42 -21.11 -27.09
CA LYS A 618 40.72 -21.73 -26.77
C LYS A 618 41.59 -20.90 -25.79
N ILE A 619 41.52 -19.57 -25.84
CA ILE A 619 42.32 -18.69 -24.97
C ILE A 619 41.72 -18.69 -23.56
N LEU A 620 40.40 -18.61 -23.45
CA LEU A 620 39.68 -18.67 -22.19
C LEU A 620 39.88 -20.04 -21.51
N ALA A 621 39.68 -21.12 -22.26
CA ALA A 621 39.86 -22.50 -21.80
C ALA A 621 41.29 -22.79 -21.32
N ALA A 622 42.31 -22.32 -22.05
CA ALA A 622 43.70 -22.48 -21.64
C ALA A 622 44.02 -21.71 -20.35
N THR A 623 43.50 -20.49 -20.21
CA THR A 623 43.73 -19.63 -19.03
C THR A 623 43.02 -20.19 -17.79
N ALA A 624 41.77 -20.67 -17.95
CA ALA A 624 41.00 -21.30 -16.88
C ALA A 624 41.68 -22.58 -16.36
N ASN A 625 42.16 -23.44 -17.27
CA ASN A 625 42.95 -24.63 -16.93
C ASN A 625 44.26 -24.30 -16.20
N GLN A 626 44.90 -23.17 -16.52
CA GLN A 626 46.11 -22.72 -15.83
C GLN A 626 45.80 -22.23 -14.41
N GLN A 627 44.69 -21.54 -14.20
CA GLN A 627 44.27 -21.06 -12.88
C GLN A 627 43.81 -22.21 -11.97
N LEU A 628 43.04 -23.17 -12.48
CA LEU A 628 42.64 -24.38 -11.75
C LEU A 628 43.83 -25.25 -11.28
N LYS A 629 44.99 -25.14 -11.96
CA LYS A 629 46.23 -25.80 -11.54
C LYS A 629 46.99 -25.04 -10.44
N LYS A 630 46.75 -23.74 -10.28
CA LYS A 630 47.35 -22.91 -9.21
C LYS A 630 46.57 -23.00 -7.90
N ASP A 631 45.27 -23.27 -7.97
CA ASP A 631 44.38 -23.40 -6.81
C ASP A 631 44.31 -24.83 -6.22
N LYS A 632 45.08 -25.79 -6.78
CA LYS A 632 45.35 -27.11 -6.21
C LYS A 632 46.66 -27.10 -5.43
#